data_AF-A0A8B9MU93-F1
#
_entry.id   AF-A0A8B9MU93-F1
#
_cell.length_a   1.000
_cell.length_b   1.000
_cell.length_c   1.000
_cell.angle_alpha   90.00
_cell.angle_beta   90.00
_cell.angle_gamma   90.00
#
_symmetry.space_group_name_H-M   'P 1'
#
loop_
_entity.id
_entity.type
_entity.pdbx_description
1 polymer ?
#
loop_
_entity_poly.entity_id
_entity_poly.type
_entity_poly.pdbx_seq_one_letter_code
_entity_poly.pdbx_strand_id
1 'polypeptide(L)' 'MMADREEALREFVAVTGVEEERARFFLESAGWDLQIALASFYEDGGDEDILTLPQPTPSSISRGTAAR' A
#
# COMPACT_ATOMS: atom_id res chain seq x y z
N MET A 1 23.95 7.77 -10.65
CA MET A 1 23.79 6.61 -9.75
C MET A 1 23.35 6.96 -8.32
N MET A 2 23.40 8.22 -7.86
CA MET A 2 22.56 8.67 -6.73
C MET A 2 21.30 9.38 -7.25
N ALA A 3 21.45 10.19 -8.30
CA ALA A 3 20.33 10.84 -8.99
C ALA A 3 19.25 9.85 -9.47
N ASP A 4 19.63 8.71 -10.06
CA ASP A 4 18.68 7.68 -10.52
C ASP A 4 17.85 7.09 -9.37
N ARG A 5 18.43 7.02 -8.17
CA ARG A 5 17.78 6.49 -6.97
C ARG A 5 16.76 7.50 -6.43
N GLU A 6 17.17 8.76 -6.36
CA GLU A 6 16.31 9.86 -5.94
C GLU A 6 15.15 10.09 -6.92
N GLU A 7 15.40 9.91 -8.23
CA GLU A 7 14.39 9.99 -9.29
C GLU A 7 13.37 8.84 -9.15
N ALA A 8 13.84 7.59 -9.02
CA ALA A 8 12.96 6.44 -8.79
C ALA A 8 12.12 6.61 -7.51
N LEU A 9 12.70 7.16 -6.45
CA LEU A 9 11.99 7.41 -5.19
C LEU A 9 10.89 8.46 -5.36
N ARG A 10 11.21 9.61 -5.96
CA ARG A 10 10.21 10.66 -6.23
C ARG A 10 9.10 10.17 -7.13
N GLU A 11 9.43 9.41 -8.17
CA GLU A 11 8.45 8.90 -9.11
C GLU A 11 7.56 7.83 -8.48
N PHE A 12 8.13 6.93 -7.68
CA PHE A 12 7.38 5.95 -6.92
C PHE A 12 6.40 6.62 -5.93
N VAL A 13 6.86 7.62 -5.18
CA VAL A 13 6.00 8.43 -4.28
C VAL A 13 4.91 9.17 -5.05
N ALA A 14 5.23 9.74 -6.21
CA ALA A 14 4.26 10.46 -7.04
C ALA A 14 3.17 9.54 -7.62
N VAL A 15 3.51 8.29 -7.94
CA VAL A 15 2.58 7.32 -8.54
C VAL A 15 1.75 6.59 -7.48
N THR A 16 2.39 6.12 -6.41
CA THR A 16 1.74 5.32 -5.35
C THR A 16 1.13 6.17 -4.24
N GLY A 17 1.63 7.39 -4.04
CA GLY A 17 1.20 8.29 -2.98
C GLY A 17 1.70 7.90 -1.58
N VAL A 18 2.63 6.94 -1.45
CA VAL A 18 3.19 6.55 -0.15
C VAL A 18 4.33 7.47 0.28
N GLU A 19 4.70 7.40 1.55
CA GLU A 19 5.82 8.19 2.09
C GLU A 19 7.18 7.75 1.54
N GLU A 20 8.13 8.68 1.49
CA GLU A 20 9.50 8.46 0.98
C GLU A 20 10.20 7.28 1.68
N GLU A 21 10.00 7.12 2.98
CA GLU A 21 10.59 6.03 3.77
C GLU A 21 10.06 4.66 3.33
N ARG A 22 8.77 4.59 3.00
CA ARG A 22 8.11 3.37 2.51
C ARG A 22 8.51 3.08 1.07
N ALA A 23 8.49 4.11 0.22
CA ALA A 23 8.94 4.03 -1.17
C ALA A 23 10.38 3.53 -1.28
N ARG A 24 11.27 4.05 -0.43
CA ARG A 24 12.66 3.62 -0.34
C ARG A 24 12.79 2.15 0.00
N PHE A 25 12.01 1.64 0.96
CA PHE A 25 12.04 0.22 1.32
C PHE A 25 11.63 -0.69 0.15
N PHE A 26 10.56 -0.35 -0.56
CA PHE A 26 10.12 -1.09 -1.76
C PHE A 26 11.16 -1.04 -2.88
N LEU A 27 11.75 0.13 -3.13
CA LEU A 27 12.82 0.29 -4.11
C LEU A 27 14.07 -0.48 -3.69
N GLU A 28 14.51 -0.45 -2.44
CA GLU A 28 15.66 -1.22 -1.97
C GLU A 28 15.45 -2.74 -2.13
N SER A 29 14.23 -3.23 -1.89
CA SER A 29 13.85 -4.64 -2.13
C SER A 29 13.81 -4.99 -3.63
N ALA A 30 13.37 -4.05 -4.46
CA ALA A 30 13.32 -4.18 -5.93
C ALA A 30 14.65 -3.87 -6.64
N GLY A 31 15.73 -3.59 -5.89
CA GLY A 31 17.03 -3.25 -6.49
C GLY A 31 17.10 -1.85 -7.12
N TRP A 32 16.26 -0.92 -6.66
CA TRP A 32 16.01 0.42 -7.19
C TRP A 32 15.33 0.44 -8.57
N ASP A 33 14.62 -0.63 -8.90
CA ASP A 33 13.89 -0.76 -10.15
C ASP A 33 12.43 -0.33 -9.98
N LEU A 34 12.07 0.82 -10.56
CA LEU A 34 10.76 1.44 -10.39
C LEU A 34 9.63 0.52 -10.87
N GLN A 35 9.83 -0.19 -11.98
CA GLN A 35 8.80 -1.06 -12.56
C GLN A 35 8.52 -2.26 -11.67
N ILE A 36 9.57 -2.89 -11.14
CA ILE A 36 9.46 -4.02 -10.20
C ILE A 36 8.82 -3.55 -8.89
N ALA A 37 9.25 -2.41 -8.36
CA ALA A 37 8.69 -1.87 -7.12
C ALA A 37 7.20 -1.58 -7.28
N LEU A 38 6.78 -0.96 -8.39
CA LEU A 38 5.37 -0.65 -8.66
C LEU A 38 4.54 -1.92 -8.84
N ALA A 39 5.03 -2.88 -9.62
CA ALA A 39 4.38 -4.17 -9.78
C ALA A 39 4.22 -4.87 -8.43
N SER A 40 5.28 -4.93 -7.62
CA SER A 40 5.24 -5.49 -6.28
C SER A 40 4.27 -4.72 -5.38
N PHE A 41 4.21 -3.40 -5.41
CA PHE A 41 3.29 -2.61 -4.58
C PHE A 41 1.82 -2.86 -4.93
N TYR A 42 1.49 -2.99 -6.21
CA TYR A 42 0.11 -3.26 -6.65
C TYR A 42 -0.27 -4.75 -6.59
N GLU A 43 0.69 -5.68 -6.72
CA GLU A 43 0.49 -7.11 -6.49
C GLU A 43 0.40 -7.46 -4.99
N ASP A 44 1.27 -6.88 -4.15
CA ASP A 44 1.28 -7.01 -2.68
C ASP A 44 0.11 -6.25 -2.04
N GLY A 45 -0.34 -5.15 -2.65
CA GLY A 45 -1.59 -4.47 -2.29
C GLY A 45 -2.87 -5.27 -2.60
N GLY A 46 -2.73 -6.48 -3.16
CA GLY A 46 -3.82 -7.38 -3.49
C GLY A 46 -4.30 -8.26 -2.33
N ASP A 47 -3.51 -8.49 -1.30
CA ASP A 47 -3.88 -9.37 -0.20
C ASP A 47 -3.21 -8.93 1.12
N GLU A 48 -4.03 -8.87 2.19
CA GLU A 48 -3.65 -8.73 3.61
C GLU A 48 -3.48 -7.31 4.20
N ASP A 49 -4.60 -6.80 4.77
CA ASP A 49 -4.62 -6.07 6.05
C ASP A 49 -3.79 -4.77 6.23
N ILE A 50 -4.05 -3.72 5.43
CA ILE A 50 -3.71 -2.34 5.84
C ILE A 50 -4.81 -1.79 6.77
N LEU A 51 -4.55 -1.95 8.06
CA LEU A 51 -5.23 -1.30 9.18
C LEU A 51 -5.00 0.23 9.20
N THR A 52 -5.56 1.05 8.30
CA THR A 52 -5.66 2.52 8.52
C THR A 52 -6.86 3.22 7.85
N LEU A 53 -7.98 2.53 7.65
CA LEU A 53 -9.27 3.23 7.64
C LEU A 53 -9.93 2.91 8.98
N PRO A 54 -10.42 3.89 9.78
CA PRO A 54 -11.50 3.58 10.71
C PRO A 54 -12.62 3.05 9.84
N GLN A 55 -12.71 1.73 9.77
CA GLN A 55 -13.77 1.00 9.11
C GLN A 55 -15.06 1.63 9.64
N PRO A 56 -15.88 2.34 8.82
CA PRO A 56 -17.23 2.62 9.28
C PRO A 56 -17.80 1.26 9.59
N THR A 57 -18.06 1.06 10.87
CA THR A 57 -18.47 -0.19 11.49
C THR A 57 -19.33 -0.97 10.51
N PRO A 58 -19.02 -2.26 10.20
CA PRO A 58 -19.97 -3.11 9.53
C PRO A 58 -21.16 -3.10 10.46
N SER A 59 -22.17 -2.39 9.98
CA SER A 59 -23.24 -1.86 10.77
C SER A 59 -23.82 -3.01 11.55
N SER A 60 -24.01 -2.79 12.85
CA SER A 60 -24.72 -3.67 13.77
C SER A 60 -25.60 -4.64 13.00
N ILE A 61 -25.18 -5.91 12.92
CA ILE A 61 -26.13 -6.98 12.65
C ILE A 61 -26.97 -7.01 13.92
N SER A 62 -27.96 -6.12 13.94
CA SER A 62 -29.12 -6.19 14.80
C SER A 62 -29.66 -7.59 14.58
N ARG A 63 -29.35 -8.48 15.53
CA ARG A 63 -29.94 -9.80 15.63
C ARG A 63 -31.41 -9.59 16.00
N GLY A 64 -32.18 -9.12 15.05
CA GLY A 64 -33.62 -9.25 15.03
C GLY A 64 -33.96 -10.68 14.65
N THR A 65 -35.03 -11.18 15.27
CA THR A 65 -35.68 -12.48 15.04
C THR A 65 -34.92 -13.67 15.69
N ALA A 66 -35.53 -14.56 16.48
CA ALA A 66 -36.91 -15.03 16.56
C ALA A 66 -37.21 -15.44 18.03
N ALA A 67 -38.32 -15.04 18.64
CA ALA A 67 -39.59 -15.79 18.64
C ALA A 67 -39.46 -17.28 19.01
N ARG A 68 -39.60 -17.61 20.31
CA ARG A 68 -40.66 -18.48 20.83
C ARG A 68 -40.71 -18.46 22.35
#